data_AF-A0A963JK40-F1
#
_entry.id   AF-A0A963JK40-F1
#
_cell.length_a   1.000
_cell.length_b   1.000
_cell.length_c   1.000
_cell.angle_alpha   90.00
_cell.angle_beta   90.00
_cell.angle_gamma   90.00
#
_symmetry.space_group_name_H-M   'P 1'
#
loop_
_entity.id
_entity.type
_entity.pdbx_description
1 polymer ?
#
loop_
_entity_poly.entity_id
_entity_poly.type
_entity_poly.pdbx_seq_one_letter_code
_entity_poly.pdbx_strand_id
1 'polypeptide(L)'
;MQLLSHLIRAPALTGAVAPSSQFLARAMADAARGAGHIVELGAGTGAVTRALARQHPDATLTLVELQPALARRLARSFPQARVVGQPAAWVLDGYEGDVAQAGTARPALAAQRAASLPRPALG
;
A
#
# COMPACT_ATOMS: atom_id res chain seq x y z
N MET A 1 -21.52 11.07 14.10
CA MET A 1 -20.57 10.16 13.39
C MET A 1 -20.06 10.85 12.12
N GLN A 2 -19.14 11.82 12.20
CA GLN A 2 -18.73 12.63 11.03
C GLN A 2 -17.22 12.70 10.77
N LEU A 3 -16.39 11.94 11.50
CA LEU A 3 -14.93 12.01 11.33
C LEU A 3 -14.39 11.15 10.17
N LEU A 4 -15.16 10.18 9.67
CA LEU A 4 -14.68 9.19 8.69
C LEU A 4 -14.63 9.72 7.24
N SER A 5 -15.46 10.70 6.89
CA SER A 5 -15.57 11.21 5.51
C SER A 5 -14.45 12.16 5.10
N HIS A 6 -13.74 12.77 6.06
CA HIS A 6 -12.66 13.72 5.76
C HIS A 6 -11.32 13.05 5.39
N LEU A 7 -11.07 11.82 5.86
CA LEU A 7 -9.79 11.12 5.64
C LEU A 7 -9.70 10.43 4.27
N ILE A 8 -10.83 10.15 3.63
CA ILE A 8 -10.87 9.37 2.38
C ILE A 8 -10.79 10.27 1.13
N ARG A 9 -11.02 11.58 1.26
CA ARG A 9 -11.11 12.49 0.10
C ARG A 9 -9.79 13.09 -0.40
N ALA A 10 -8.70 13.01 0.36
CA ALA A 10 -7.39 13.51 -0.08
C ALA A 10 -6.24 12.92 0.77
N PRO A 11 -5.84 11.65 0.55
CA PRO A 11 -4.72 11.04 1.27
C PRO A 11 -3.39 11.78 1.06
N ALA A 12 -3.25 12.51 -0.05
CA ALA A 12 -2.06 13.33 -0.35
C ALA A 12 -1.91 14.58 0.54
N LEU A 13 -2.97 15.06 1.19
CA LEU A 13 -2.97 16.35 1.89
C LEU A 13 -2.88 16.24 3.42
N THR A 14 -3.24 15.11 4.04
CA THR A 14 -3.48 15.10 5.49
C THR A 14 -2.40 14.44 6.34
N GLY A 15 -1.47 13.64 5.82
CA GLY A 15 -0.33 13.11 6.60
C GLY A 15 -0.68 12.46 7.95
N ALA A 16 -1.96 12.13 8.18
CA ALA A 16 -2.48 11.87 9.51
C ALA A 16 -2.36 10.39 9.82
N VAL A 17 -1.24 10.02 10.45
CA VAL A 17 -1.06 8.72 11.11
C VAL A 17 -1.84 8.73 12.43
N ALA A 18 -3.17 8.82 12.36
CA ALA A 18 -4.01 8.47 13.51
C ALA A 18 -4.06 6.93 13.60
N PRO A 19 -3.85 6.32 14.79
CA PRO A 19 -3.97 4.88 14.92
C PRO A 19 -5.37 4.43 14.49
N SER A 20 -5.44 3.63 13.43
CA SER A 20 -6.70 3.02 13.02
C SER A 20 -7.19 2.12 14.14
N SER A 21 -8.43 2.33 14.58
CA SER A 21 -9.06 1.41 15.53
C SER A 21 -9.11 0.01 14.92
N GLN A 22 -9.10 -1.03 15.74
CA GLN A 22 -9.24 -2.41 15.25
C GLN A 22 -10.52 -2.58 14.41
N PHE A 23 -11.57 -1.83 14.75
CA PHE A 23 -12.81 -1.77 13.99
C PHE A 23 -12.59 -1.21 12.58
N LEU A 24 -11.93 -0.04 12.46
CA LEU A 24 -11.64 0.56 11.16
C LEU A 24 -10.74 -0.35 10.31
N ALA A 25 -9.70 -0.93 10.91
CA ALA A 25 -8.79 -1.84 10.21
C ALA A 25 -9.52 -3.07 9.65
N ARG A 26 -10.48 -3.63 10.39
CA ARG A 26 -11.32 -4.75 9.90
C ARG A 26 -12.26 -4.30 8.79
N ALA A 27 -12.95 -3.15 8.96
CA ALA A 27 -13.85 -2.63 7.95
C ALA A 27 -13.14 -2.33 6.62
N MET A 28 -11.92 -1.78 6.68
CA MET A 28 -11.08 -1.55 5.50
C MET A 28 -10.66 -2.87 4.85
N ALA A 29 -10.29 -3.88 5.65
CA ALA A 29 -9.95 -5.19 5.11
C ALA A 29 -11.17 -5.89 4.48
N ASP A 30 -12.36 -5.78 5.08
CA ASP A 30 -13.59 -6.33 4.52
C ASP A 30 -13.94 -5.69 3.16
N ALA A 31 -13.67 -4.39 3.00
CA ALA A 31 -13.85 -3.68 1.73
C ALA A 31 -12.93 -4.17 0.60
N ALA A 32 -11.83 -4.87 0.93
CA ALA A 32 -10.90 -5.44 -0.05
C ALA A 32 -11.25 -6.89 -0.45
N ARG A 33 -12.44 -7.40 -0.08
CA ARG A 33 -12.88 -8.76 -0.40
C ARG A 33 -12.81 -9.06 -1.89
N GLY A 34 -12.18 -10.19 -2.23
CA GLY A 34 -12.04 -10.67 -3.61
C GLY A 34 -10.86 -10.05 -4.36
N ALA A 35 -10.10 -9.13 -3.75
CA ALA A 35 -8.90 -8.59 -4.36
C ALA A 35 -7.76 -9.62 -4.36
N GLY A 36 -7.16 -9.87 -5.53
CA GLY A 36 -5.95 -10.70 -5.66
C GLY A 36 -4.65 -9.93 -5.37
N HIS A 37 -4.69 -8.60 -5.43
CA HIS A 37 -3.58 -7.71 -5.13
C HIS A 37 -4.11 -6.49 -4.38
N ILE A 38 -3.49 -6.17 -3.25
CA ILE A 38 -3.86 -5.05 -2.38
C ILE A 38 -2.62 -4.17 -2.17
N VAL A 39 -2.79 -2.87 -2.41
CA VAL A 39 -1.76 -1.84 -2.17
C VAL A 39 -2.21 -0.97 -0.98
N GLU A 40 -1.46 -1.02 0.11
CA GLU A 40 -1.70 -0.19 1.30
C GLU A 40 -0.79 1.04 1.27
N LEU A 41 -1.40 2.21 1.09
CA LEU A 41 -0.70 3.49 1.04
C LEU A 41 -0.57 4.06 2.47
N GLY A 42 0.66 4.29 2.93
CA GLY A 42 0.91 4.78 4.28
C GLY A 42 0.64 3.72 5.34
N ALA A 43 1.24 2.52 5.17
CA ALA A 43 0.99 1.38 6.06
C ALA A 43 1.36 1.65 7.54
N GLY A 44 2.24 2.61 7.80
CA GLY A 44 2.52 3.10 9.14
C GLY A 44 3.02 2.00 10.07
N THR A 45 2.29 1.77 11.17
CA THR A 45 2.63 0.72 12.15
C THR A 45 2.08 -0.66 11.81
N GLY A 46 1.30 -0.79 10.72
CA GLY A 46 0.75 -2.05 10.21
C GLY A 46 -0.57 -2.50 10.85
N ALA A 47 -1.36 -1.57 11.39
CA ALA A 47 -2.66 -1.90 11.99
C ALA A 47 -3.65 -2.47 10.96
N VAL A 48 -3.78 -1.82 9.80
CA VAL A 48 -4.62 -2.27 8.68
C VAL A 48 -3.95 -3.43 7.96
N THR A 49 -2.65 -3.37 7.71
CA THR A 49 -1.85 -4.50 7.17
C THR A 49 -2.15 -5.83 7.86
N ARG A 50 -2.23 -5.84 9.19
CA ARG A 50 -2.51 -7.07 9.95
C ARG A 50 -3.92 -7.60 9.73
N ALA A 51 -4.90 -6.73 9.52
CA ALA A 51 -6.26 -7.15 9.17
C ALA A 51 -6.29 -7.73 7.75
N LEU A 52 -5.64 -7.06 6.79
CA LEU A 52 -5.51 -7.51 5.41
C LEU A 52 -4.83 -8.89 5.32
N ALA A 53 -3.65 -9.05 5.93
CA ALA A 53 -2.90 -10.30 5.91
C ALA A 53 -3.65 -11.49 6.54
N ARG A 54 -4.57 -11.23 7.49
CA ARG A 54 -5.40 -12.28 8.09
C ARG A 54 -6.62 -12.64 7.25
N GLN A 55 -7.26 -11.65 6.65
CA GLN A 55 -8.51 -11.86 5.90
C GLN A 55 -8.27 -12.28 4.46
N HIS A 56 -7.14 -11.87 3.88
CA HIS A 56 -6.77 -12.14 2.48
C HIS A 56 -5.37 -12.77 2.42
N PRO A 57 -5.16 -13.97 3.00
CA PRO A 57 -3.85 -14.61 3.04
C PRO A 57 -3.27 -14.92 1.65
N ASP A 58 -4.15 -15.11 0.65
CA ASP A 58 -3.75 -15.40 -0.73
C ASP A 58 -3.54 -14.13 -1.58
N ALA A 59 -3.88 -12.95 -1.05
CA ALA A 59 -3.68 -11.70 -1.77
C ALA A 59 -2.21 -11.28 -1.73
N THR A 60 -1.70 -10.83 -2.88
CA THR A 60 -0.40 -10.17 -2.90
C THR A 60 -0.51 -8.82 -2.19
N LEU A 61 0.31 -8.58 -1.17
CA LEU A 61 0.30 -7.32 -0.43
C LEU A 61 1.50 -6.45 -0.83
N THR A 62 1.24 -5.20 -1.18
CA THR A 62 2.27 -4.15 -1.33
C THR A 62 2.03 -3.04 -0.31
N LEU A 63 3.01 -2.79 0.55
CA LEU A 63 2.94 -1.81 1.63
C LEU A 63 3.84 -0.62 1.27
N VAL A 64 3.27 0.57 1.18
CA VAL A 64 4.01 1.80 0.92
C VAL A 64 4.20 2.56 2.22
N GLU A 65 5.44 2.79 2.62
CA GLU A 65 5.79 3.50 3.85
C GLU A 65 7.11 4.26 3.69
N LEU A 66 7.06 5.59 3.78
CA LEU A 66 8.20 6.47 3.57
C LEU A 66 9.20 6.45 4.73
N GLN A 67 8.74 6.27 5.97
CA GLN A 67 9.62 6.27 7.13
C GLN A 67 10.46 4.99 7.19
N PRO A 68 11.80 5.06 7.04
CA PRO A 68 12.64 3.87 6.91
C PRO A 68 12.60 2.93 8.13
N ALA A 69 12.35 3.47 9.32
CA ALA A 69 12.20 2.67 10.54
C ALA A 69 10.92 1.81 10.53
N LEU A 70 9.80 2.37 10.07
CA LEU A 70 8.54 1.64 9.96
C LEU A 70 8.56 0.66 8.78
N ALA A 71 9.09 1.06 7.64
CA ALA A 71 9.26 0.16 6.49
C ALA A 71 10.07 -1.10 6.87
N ARG A 72 11.20 -0.93 7.57
CA ARG A 72 11.99 -2.08 8.08
C ARG A 72 11.23 -2.93 9.10
N ARG A 73 10.38 -2.32 9.93
CA ARG A 73 9.54 -3.06 10.87
C ARG A 73 8.45 -3.85 10.16
N LEU A 74 7.81 -3.25 9.16
CA LEU A 74 6.79 -3.90 8.32
C LEU A 74 7.40 -5.09 7.58
N ALA A 75 8.56 -4.92 6.94
CA ALA A 75 9.24 -5.99 6.21
C ALA A 75 9.57 -7.20 7.12
N ARG A 76 9.97 -6.94 8.37
CA ARG A 76 10.19 -8.01 9.36
C ARG A 76 8.88 -8.66 9.85
N SER A 77 7.81 -7.90 9.98
CA SER A 77 6.53 -8.38 10.55
C SER A 77 5.65 -9.07 9.52
N PHE A 78 5.83 -8.76 8.24
CA PHE A 78 5.04 -9.26 7.11
C PHE A 78 6.00 -9.68 5.98
N PRO A 79 6.77 -10.76 6.17
CA PRO A 79 7.83 -11.15 5.23
C PRO A 79 7.31 -11.56 3.84
N GLN A 80 6.02 -11.87 3.71
CA GLN A 80 5.39 -12.18 2.42
C GLN A 80 4.87 -10.93 1.68
N ALA A 81 4.86 -9.76 2.34
CA ALA A 81 4.46 -8.51 1.71
C ALA A 81 5.65 -7.81 1.06
N ARG A 82 5.42 -7.17 -0.09
CA ARG A 82 6.39 -6.26 -0.70
C ARG A 82 6.34 -4.92 0.03
N VAL A 83 7.44 -4.45 0.58
CA VAL A 83 7.52 -3.14 1.25
C VAL A 83 8.27 -2.15 0.37
N VAL A 84 7.68 -0.97 0.15
CA VAL A 84 8.21 0.08 -0.73
C VAL A 84 8.39 1.37 0.06
N GLY A 85 9.62 1.89 0.07
CA GLY A 85 9.98 3.16 0.72
C GLY A 85 9.97 4.36 -0.24
N GLN A 86 8.94 4.46 -1.09
CA GLN A 86 8.81 5.51 -2.11
C GLN A 86 7.53 6.31 -1.90
N PRO A 87 7.43 7.55 -2.42
CA PRO A 87 6.19 8.31 -2.40
C PRO A 87 5.04 7.52 -3.03
N ALA A 88 3.87 7.54 -2.40
CA ALA A 88 2.69 6.83 -2.87
C ALA A 88 2.33 7.18 -4.33
N ALA A 89 2.44 8.46 -4.70
CA ALA A 89 2.19 8.92 -6.07
C ALA A 89 3.02 8.14 -7.10
N TRP A 90 4.33 8.01 -6.87
CA TRP A 90 5.23 7.30 -7.80
C TRP A 90 4.94 5.80 -7.88
N VAL A 91 4.47 5.21 -6.78
CA VAL A 91 4.06 3.81 -6.77
C VAL A 91 2.79 3.61 -7.60
N LEU A 92 1.82 4.52 -7.47
CA LEU A 92 0.56 4.46 -8.22
C LEU A 92 0.76 4.73 -9.71
N ASP A 93 1.61 5.68 -10.09
CA ASP A 93 1.97 5.94 -11.50
C ASP A 93 2.47 4.66 -12.20
N GLY A 94 3.25 3.85 -11.48
CA GLY A 94 3.72 2.55 -11.97
C GLY A 94 2.59 1.53 -12.18
N TYR A 95 1.56 1.54 -11.34
CA TYR A 95 0.38 0.68 -11.52
C TYR A 95 -0.50 1.16 -12.68
N GLU A 96 -0.70 2.47 -12.82
CA GLU A 96 -1.49 3.07 -13.90
C GLU A 96 -0.85 2.83 -15.28
N GLY A 97 0.49 2.91 -15.36
CA GLY A 97 1.24 2.55 -16.56
C GLY A 97 1.08 1.08 -16.96
N ASP A 98 0.95 0.17 -15.99
CA ASP A 98 0.77 -1.25 -16.25
C ASP A 98 -0.66 -1.60 -16.69
N VAL A 99 -1.70 -1.00 -16.10
CA VAL A 99 -3.09 -1.23 -16.58
C VAL A 99 -3.36 -0.61 -17.94
N ALA A 100 -2.71 0.51 -18.29
CA ALA A 100 -2.80 1.09 -19.62
C ALA A 100 -2.11 0.24 -20.69
N GLN A 101 -1.10 -0.57 -20.33
CA GLN A 101 -0.41 -1.48 -21.24
C GLN A 101 -0.98 -2.92 -21.22
N ALA A 102 -1.65 -3.33 -20.14
CA ALA A 102 -2.20 -4.65 -19.98
C ALA A 102 -3.72 -4.68 -20.22
N GLY A 103 -4.10 -4.70 -21.50
CA GLY A 103 -5.35 -5.35 -21.88
C GLY A 103 -5.31 -6.80 -21.42
N THR A 104 -5.90 -7.11 -20.26
CA THR A 104 -6.20 -8.47 -19.76
C THR A 104 -5.02 -9.42 -19.48
N ALA A 105 -3.92 -8.98 -18.85
CA ALA A 105 -2.92 -9.93 -18.33
C ALA A 105 -2.34 -9.53 -16.97
N ARG A 106 -2.32 -10.52 -16.05
CA ARG A 106 -1.83 -10.46 -14.66
C ARG A 106 -0.42 -9.85 -14.57
N PRO A 107 -0.16 -8.83 -13.71
CA PRO A 107 1.18 -8.26 -13.60
C PRO A 107 2.02 -9.06 -12.60
N ALA A 108 2.77 -10.03 -13.10
CA ALA A 108 3.91 -10.63 -12.38
C ALA A 108 5.26 -9.98 -12.75
N LEU A 109 5.28 -9.08 -13.75
CA LEU A 109 6.52 -8.55 -14.35
C LEU A 109 6.90 -7.12 -13.89
N ALA A 110 5.95 -6.36 -13.35
CA ALA A 110 6.14 -4.96 -12.92
C ALA A 110 7.20 -4.78 -11.82
N ALA A 111 7.32 -5.78 -10.94
CA ALA A 111 8.20 -5.74 -9.78
C ALA A 111 9.70 -5.62 -10.14
N GLN A 112 10.11 -6.04 -11.35
CA GLN A 112 11.50 -5.93 -11.82
C GLN A 112 11.86 -4.53 -12.37
N ARG A 113 10.88 -3.75 -12.86
CA ARG A 113 11.15 -2.40 -13.43
C ARG A 113 11.23 -1.30 -12.38
N ALA A 114 10.49 -1.41 -11.27
CA ALA A 114 10.59 -0.43 -10.18
C ALA A 114 11.97 -0.44 -9.48
N ALA A 115 12.72 -1.55 -9.57
CA ALA A 115 14.08 -1.65 -9.04
C ALA A 115 15.15 -1.02 -9.96
N SER A 116 14.79 -0.64 -11.20
CA SER A 116 15.72 -0.13 -12.23
C SER A 116 15.44 1.31 -12.67
N LEU A 117 14.47 2.00 -12.06
CA LEU A 117 14.23 3.42 -12.35
C LEU A 117 15.35 4.30 -11.77
N PRO A 118 15.92 5.23 -12.56
CA PRO A 118 16.96 6.13 -12.09
C PRO A 118 16.43 7.02 -10.96
N ARG A 119 17.23 7.16 -9.90
CA ARG A 119 16.98 8.13 -8.83
C ARG A 119 17.07 9.54 -9.42
N PRO A 120 16.06 10.42 -9.26
CA PRO A 120 16.23 11.82 -9.63
C PRO A 120 17.30 12.44 -8.74
N ALA A 121 18.27 13.11 -9.36
CA ALA A 121 19.23 13.93 -8.64
C ALA A 121 18.47 15.07 -7.96
N LEU A 122 18.49 15.09 -6.63
CA LEU A 122 18.02 16.22 -5.86
C LEU A 122 19.05 17.35 -6.06
N GLY A 123 18.67 18.36 -6.85
CA GLY A 123 19.36 19.65 -6.93
C GLY A 123 18.84 20.61 -5.88
#